data_AF-A0A2N9GVS9-F1
#
_entry.id   AF-A0A2N9GVS9-F1
#
_cell.length_a   1.000
_cell.length_b   1.000
_cell.length_c   1.000
_cell.angle_alpha   90.00
_cell.angle_beta   90.00
_cell.angle_gamma   90.00
#
_symmetry.space_group_name_H-M   'P 1'
#
loop_
_entity.id
_entity.type
_entity.pdbx_description
1 polymer ?
#
loop_
_entity_poly.entity_id
_entity_poly.type
_entity_poly.pdbx_seq_one_letter_code
_entity_poly.pdbx_strand_id
1 'polypeptide(L)'
;MSHPREKSILFLSEHLPYDVVFDILTLLPVKSLIRFSIRKFKLLPPHHLTDVFDHVALGLAYNSQNNNDFKILRLTLVWEEEPRVSVEAEVYTLSTDSWRRVVISVESEHDIGSINYIYRSSCLFFNGALHFIVACWAYYFILSFDVNDERFREIMLPPNYLDEVGYSEHLVMIKGSLALIIFGKDDYYGITGVCKIWVMREYGVVESWTKTCVTTDWVREFYGCIDNGELLIKTTRLVSFDPESLKENVLAIEDAKWVGYTANSMESLVLLDEISL
;
A
#
# COMPACT_ATOMS: atom_id res chain seq x y z
N MET A 1 55.47 10.28 -18.75
CA MET A 1 54.75 8.99 -18.70
C MET A 1 54.09 8.87 -17.34
N SER A 2 52.79 9.08 -17.28
CA SER A 2 51.93 8.79 -16.13
C SER A 2 50.48 8.83 -16.63
N HIS A 3 49.78 7.71 -16.53
CA HIS A 3 48.35 7.59 -16.88
C HIS A 3 47.47 8.32 -15.87
N PRO A 4 46.37 8.93 -16.32
CA PRO A 4 45.15 9.01 -15.52
C PRO A 4 44.13 7.98 -16.00
N ARG A 5 43.55 7.25 -15.04
CA ARG A 5 42.48 6.27 -15.20
C ARG A 5 41.22 6.94 -15.77
N GLU A 6 40.72 6.46 -16.89
CA GLU A 6 39.34 6.69 -17.29
C GLU A 6 38.41 5.92 -16.34
N LYS A 7 37.56 6.65 -15.61
CA LYS A 7 36.39 6.07 -14.96
C LYS A 7 35.28 5.98 -16.00
N SER A 8 35.03 4.77 -16.47
CA SER A 8 33.84 4.43 -17.25
C SER A 8 32.59 4.57 -16.36
N ILE A 9 31.79 5.61 -16.61
CA ILE A 9 30.43 5.76 -16.07
C ILE A 9 29.52 4.94 -17.00
N LEU A 10 29.11 3.75 -16.55
CA LEU A 10 28.06 2.98 -17.19
C LEU A 10 26.71 3.64 -16.86
N PHE A 11 26.10 4.30 -17.84
CA PHE A 11 24.67 4.61 -17.82
C PHE A 11 23.92 3.35 -18.26
N LEU A 12 23.21 2.70 -17.34
CA LEU A 12 22.18 1.71 -17.67
C LEU A 12 20.88 2.46 -17.98
N SER A 13 20.49 2.53 -19.24
CA SER A 13 19.14 2.92 -19.65
C SER A 13 18.24 1.68 -19.64
N GLU A 14 17.51 1.48 -18.54
CA GLU A 14 16.42 0.49 -18.49
C GLU A 14 15.13 1.15 -18.97
N HIS A 15 14.90 1.19 -20.28
CA HIS A 15 13.60 1.56 -20.83
C HIS A 15 12.96 0.30 -21.42
N LEU A 16 11.77 -0.04 -20.93
CA LEU A 16 10.99 -1.17 -21.40
C LEU A 16 10.56 -0.96 -22.87
N PRO A 17 10.45 -2.05 -23.66
CA PRO A 17 9.84 -2.00 -24.97
C PRO A 17 8.41 -1.41 -24.93
N TYR A 18 8.07 -0.59 -25.95
CA TYR A 18 6.84 0.20 -25.99
C TYR A 18 5.55 -0.64 -25.99
N ASP A 19 5.59 -1.81 -26.60
CA ASP A 19 4.53 -2.82 -26.63
C ASP A 19 4.19 -3.33 -25.24
N VAL A 20 5.20 -3.58 -24.41
CA VAL A 20 5.01 -4.01 -23.02
C VAL A 20 4.35 -2.91 -22.20
N VAL A 21 4.83 -1.66 -22.34
CA VAL A 21 4.24 -0.48 -21.68
C VAL A 21 2.80 -0.25 -22.13
N PHE A 22 2.50 -0.48 -23.40
CA PHE A 22 1.15 -0.34 -23.94
C PHE A 22 0.19 -1.37 -23.34
N ASP A 23 0.58 -2.65 -23.30
CA ASP A 23 -0.24 -3.72 -22.73
C ASP A 23 -0.56 -3.47 -21.24
N ILE A 24 0.43 -3.01 -20.46
CA ILE A 24 0.25 -2.58 -19.07
C ILE A 24 -0.78 -1.48 -18.94
N LEU A 25 -0.61 -0.42 -19.74
CA LEU A 25 -1.48 0.75 -19.63
C LEU A 25 -2.91 0.41 -20.07
N THR A 26 -3.10 -0.56 -20.97
CA THR A 26 -4.43 -1.05 -21.37
C THR A 26 -5.14 -1.93 -20.34
N LEU A 27 -4.40 -2.47 -19.35
CA LEU A 27 -4.97 -3.21 -18.21
C LEU A 27 -5.40 -2.30 -17.06
N LEU A 28 -4.95 -1.04 -17.07
CA LEU A 28 -5.45 -0.01 -16.17
C LEU A 28 -6.75 0.57 -16.75
N PRO A 29 -7.69 1.07 -15.91
CA PRO A 29 -8.86 1.78 -16.39
C PRO A 29 -8.48 2.81 -17.45
N VAL A 30 -9.27 2.92 -18.52
CA VAL A 30 -9.01 3.78 -19.71
C VAL A 30 -8.71 5.25 -19.36
N LYS A 31 -9.10 5.69 -18.17
CA LYS A 31 -8.81 7.03 -17.63
C LYS A 31 -7.38 7.20 -17.05
N SER A 32 -6.74 6.12 -16.62
CA SER A 32 -5.33 6.09 -16.17
C SER A 32 -4.33 6.27 -17.34
N LEU A 33 -4.71 5.82 -18.54
CA LEU A 33 -3.91 5.90 -19.78
C LEU A 33 -3.61 7.32 -20.25
N ILE A 34 -4.53 8.27 -20.05
CA ILE A 34 -4.38 9.66 -20.53
C ILE A 34 -3.34 10.43 -19.69
N ARG A 35 -2.97 9.93 -18.50
CA ARG A 35 -2.19 10.68 -17.50
C ARG A 35 -0.73 10.25 -17.34
N PHE A 36 -0.33 9.11 -17.90
CA PHE A 36 1.06 8.62 -17.83
C PHE A 36 2.08 9.51 -18.57
N SER A 37 1.59 10.49 -19.37
CA SER A 37 2.42 11.41 -20.15
C SER A 37 2.91 12.66 -19.39
N ILE A 38 2.53 12.87 -18.13
CA ILE A 38 2.98 14.03 -17.33
C ILE A 38 3.73 13.54 -16.10
N ARG A 39 5.01 13.21 -16.25
CA ARG A 39 5.91 12.93 -15.13
C ARG A 39 6.39 14.24 -14.50
N LYS A 40 5.59 14.82 -13.59
CA LYS A 40 6.05 15.87 -12.66
C LYS A 40 6.48 15.20 -11.35
N PHE A 41 7.75 15.32 -10.99
CA PHE A 41 8.28 14.83 -9.71
C PHE A 41 8.45 16.03 -8.77
N LYS A 42 7.95 15.94 -7.54
CA LYS A 42 8.17 16.92 -6.48
C LYS A 42 9.03 16.29 -5.40
N LEU A 43 10.13 16.95 -5.04
CA LEU A 43 10.89 16.61 -3.84
C LEU A 43 10.15 17.17 -2.63
N LEU A 44 9.86 16.33 -1.65
CA LEU A 44 9.21 16.76 -0.41
C LEU A 44 10.23 17.44 0.51
N PRO A 45 9.83 18.46 1.30
CA PRO A 45 10.71 19.07 2.29
C PRO A 45 11.14 18.04 3.35
N PRO A 46 12.27 18.29 4.05
CA PRO A 46 12.71 17.45 5.16
C PRO A 46 11.60 17.35 6.23
N HIS A 47 11.34 16.14 6.70
CA HIS A 47 10.42 15.89 7.81
C HIS A 47 11.12 16.11 9.15
N HIS A 48 10.35 16.18 10.25
CA HIS A 48 10.89 16.60 11.55
C HIS A 48 11.44 15.46 12.40
N LEU A 49 11.21 14.21 12.00
CA LEU A 49 11.59 13.03 12.77
C LEU A 49 12.93 12.44 12.29
N THR A 50 13.86 12.22 13.22
CA THR A 50 15.11 11.51 12.94
C THR A 50 14.82 10.02 12.79
N ASP A 51 15.02 9.47 11.59
CA ASP A 51 14.92 8.04 11.32
C ASP A 51 16.01 7.28 12.08
N VAL A 52 15.66 6.66 13.20
CA VAL A 52 16.57 5.77 13.93
C VAL A 52 16.49 4.34 13.34
N PHE A 53 15.42 4.01 12.59
CA PHE A 53 15.24 2.75 11.83
C PHE A 53 14.40 2.93 10.53
N ASP A 54 14.60 2.04 9.55
CA ASP A 54 13.92 1.97 8.25
C ASP A 54 12.39 1.63 8.29
N HIS A 55 11.73 1.65 9.45
CA HIS A 55 10.33 1.22 9.60
C HIS A 55 9.35 2.40 9.50
N VAL A 56 9.23 2.91 8.26
CA VAL A 56 8.30 3.97 7.88
C VAL A 56 7.17 3.38 7.04
N ALA A 57 5.93 3.77 7.32
CA ALA A 57 4.81 3.55 6.42
C ALA A 57 4.29 4.89 5.89
N LEU A 58 4.00 4.92 4.59
CA LEU A 58 3.50 6.11 3.90
C LEU A 58 2.15 5.80 3.26
N GLY A 59 1.20 6.72 3.42
CA GLY A 59 -0.07 6.71 2.74
C GLY A 59 -0.28 8.02 2.00
N LEU A 60 -0.66 7.94 0.71
CA LEU A 60 -0.99 9.10 -0.11
C LEU A 60 -2.51 9.16 -0.28
N ALA A 61 -3.09 10.33 -0.01
CA ALA A 61 -4.50 10.58 -0.19
C ALA A 61 -4.75 11.87 -0.97
N TYR A 62 -5.85 11.87 -1.72
CA TYR A 62 -6.43 13.09 -2.26
C TYR A 62 -7.67 13.44 -1.43
N ASN A 63 -7.65 14.61 -0.80
CA ASN A 63 -8.78 15.14 -0.06
C ASN A 63 -9.61 16.04 -0.97
N SER A 64 -10.67 15.47 -1.55
CA SER A 64 -11.59 16.20 -2.42
C SER A 64 -12.58 17.10 -1.67
N GLN A 65 -12.84 16.85 -0.39
CA GLN A 65 -13.86 17.57 0.38
C GLN A 65 -13.33 18.87 0.99
N ASN A 66 -12.09 18.87 1.46
CA ASN A 66 -11.43 20.04 2.06
C ASN A 66 -10.30 20.53 1.15
N ASN A 67 -10.63 21.48 0.27
CA ASN A 67 -9.71 22.23 -0.59
C ASN A 67 -9.03 21.47 -1.76
N ASN A 68 -9.50 20.27 -2.12
CA ASN A 68 -8.96 19.51 -3.26
C ASN A 68 -7.43 19.35 -3.18
N ASP A 69 -6.94 18.87 -2.04
CA ASP A 69 -5.52 18.85 -1.73
C ASP A 69 -4.95 17.43 -1.62
N PHE A 70 -3.65 17.28 -1.84
CA PHE A 70 -2.95 16.04 -1.57
C PHE A 70 -2.36 16.04 -0.18
N LYS A 71 -2.56 14.93 0.53
CA LYS A 71 -1.96 14.69 1.84
C LYS A 71 -1.14 13.41 1.83
N ILE A 72 -0.03 13.43 2.53
CA ILE A 72 0.76 12.22 2.80
C ILE A 72 0.79 12.02 4.31
N LEU A 73 0.29 10.89 4.77
CA LEU A 73 0.47 10.45 6.14
C LEU A 73 1.75 9.61 6.21
N ARG A 74 2.63 9.96 7.13
CA ARG A 74 3.85 9.23 7.47
C ARG A 74 3.70 8.70 8.88
N LEU A 75 3.78 7.38 9.04
CA LEU A 75 3.87 6.70 10.33
C LEU A 75 5.31 6.23 10.52
N THR A 76 5.89 6.50 11.68
CA THR A 76 7.28 6.16 11.99
C THR A 76 7.38 5.53 13.36
N LEU A 77 8.07 4.39 13.41
CA LEU A 77 8.40 3.72 14.65
C LEU A 77 9.53 4.49 15.37
N VAL A 78 9.31 4.87 16.63
CA VAL A 78 10.25 5.65 17.44
C VAL A 78 10.56 4.91 18.73
N TRP A 79 11.84 4.93 19.12
CA TRP A 79 12.30 4.41 20.40
C TRP A 79 12.24 5.52 21.43
N GLU A 80 11.54 5.29 22.53
CA GLU A 80 11.53 6.20 23.67
C GLU A 80 12.65 5.79 24.63
N GLU A 81 12.32 4.97 25.63
CA GLU A 81 13.26 4.36 26.58
C GLU A 81 12.97 2.85 26.64
N GLU A 82 14.00 2.02 26.46
CA GLU A 82 13.91 0.53 26.50
C GLU A 82 13.06 0.04 27.69
N PRO A 83 12.01 -0.78 27.47
CA PRO A 83 11.65 -1.52 26.25
C PRO A 83 10.51 -0.86 25.43
N ARG A 84 10.32 0.47 25.53
CA ARG A 84 9.17 1.16 24.92
C ARG A 84 9.45 1.65 23.51
N VAL A 85 8.58 1.22 22.60
CA VAL A 85 8.49 1.66 21.22
C VAL A 85 7.11 2.26 21.02
N SER A 86 7.05 3.40 20.32
CA SER A 86 5.81 4.05 19.95
C SER A 86 5.79 4.37 18.44
N VAL A 87 4.62 4.72 17.93
CA VAL A 87 4.46 5.21 16.55
C VAL A 87 4.12 6.69 16.60
N GLU A 88 4.91 7.48 15.87
CA GLU A 88 4.62 8.88 15.62
C GLU A 88 4.03 9.08 14.22
N ALA A 89 3.20 10.10 14.07
CA ALA A 89 2.54 10.43 12.82
C ALA A 89 2.81 11.88 12.39
N GLU A 90 3.12 12.05 11.12
CA GLU A 90 3.24 13.35 10.46
C GLU A 90 2.35 13.39 9.21
N VAL A 91 1.72 14.53 8.97
CA VAL A 91 0.93 14.77 7.76
C VAL A 91 1.59 15.87 6.95
N TYR A 92 1.97 15.54 5.72
CA TYR A 92 2.31 16.52 4.69
C TYR A 92 1.03 17.00 4.01
N THR A 93 0.94 18.28 3.75
CA THR A 93 -0.16 18.90 3.00
C THR A 93 0.43 19.66 1.82
N LEU A 94 0.00 19.35 0.60
CA LEU A 94 0.62 19.87 -0.62
C LEU A 94 0.39 21.38 -0.77
N SER A 95 -0.80 21.89 -0.43
CA SER A 95 -1.11 23.32 -0.52
C SER A 95 -0.25 24.20 0.39
N THR A 96 0.17 23.69 1.55
CA THR A 96 1.03 24.42 2.51
C THR A 96 2.50 24.07 2.38
N ASP A 97 2.82 23.09 1.53
CA ASP A 97 4.15 22.52 1.34
C ASP A 97 4.90 22.23 2.64
N SER A 98 4.21 21.63 3.62
CA SER A 98 4.76 21.46 4.96
C SER A 98 4.28 20.18 5.62
N TRP A 99 5.15 19.64 6.48
CA TRP A 99 4.84 18.58 7.41
C TRP A 99 4.36 19.17 8.74
N ARG A 100 3.42 18.48 9.38
CA ARG A 100 3.08 18.74 10.79
C ARG A 100 2.82 17.43 11.51
N ARG A 101 3.17 17.40 12.80
CA ARG A 101 2.89 16.26 13.66
C ARG A 101 1.39 16.17 13.94
N VAL A 102 0.87 14.95 13.97
CA VAL A 102 -0.48 14.63 14.39
C VAL A 102 -0.44 13.61 15.51
N VAL A 103 -1.35 13.74 16.47
CA VAL A 103 -1.44 12.82 17.61
C VAL A 103 -2.26 11.62 17.19
N ILE A 104 -1.71 10.42 17.37
CA ILE A 104 -2.47 9.18 17.21
C ILE A 104 -3.32 8.99 18.47
N SER A 105 -4.58 9.40 18.38
CA SER A 105 -5.58 9.19 19.42
C SER A 105 -6.71 8.39 18.81
N VAL A 106 -6.89 7.16 19.27
CA VAL A 106 -7.89 6.23 18.76
C VAL A 106 -8.99 6.09 19.81
N GLU A 107 -10.21 6.46 19.45
CA GLU A 107 -11.40 6.18 20.26
C GLU A 107 -11.72 4.69 20.11
N SER A 108 -11.41 3.88 21.13
CA SER A 108 -11.68 2.45 21.15
C SER A 108 -12.29 2.01 22.48
N GLU A 109 -13.15 1.01 22.42
CA GLU A 109 -13.64 0.29 23.61
C GLU A 109 -12.55 -0.59 24.25
N HIS A 110 -11.48 -0.87 23.49
CA HIS A 110 -10.30 -1.59 23.95
C HIS A 110 -9.24 -0.58 24.41
N ASP A 111 -8.56 -0.88 25.53
CA ASP A 111 -7.36 -0.14 25.91
C ASP A 111 -6.20 -0.55 24.99
N ILE A 112 -6.09 0.12 23.84
CA ILE A 112 -5.11 -0.17 22.79
C ILE A 112 -3.67 0.05 23.31
N GLY A 113 -3.47 0.92 24.30
CA GLY A 113 -2.15 1.37 24.73
C GLY A 113 -1.36 2.01 23.57
N SER A 114 -0.05 1.78 23.54
CA SER A 114 0.83 2.30 22.49
C SER A 114 0.96 1.33 21.32
N ILE A 115 0.78 1.84 20.10
CA ILE A 115 1.14 1.12 18.87
C ILE A 115 2.65 0.92 18.87
N ASN A 116 3.10 -0.33 18.73
CA ASN A 116 4.50 -0.73 18.84
C ASN A 116 5.00 -1.46 17.58
N TYR A 117 4.15 -1.63 16.56
CA TYR A 117 4.51 -2.24 15.29
C TYR A 117 3.68 -1.67 14.14
N ILE A 118 4.32 -1.53 12.97
CA ILE A 118 3.66 -1.13 11.72
C ILE A 118 4.01 -2.19 10.67
N TYR A 119 2.99 -2.78 10.06
CA TYR A 119 3.21 -3.72 8.97
C TYR A 119 3.67 -2.93 7.73
N ARG A 120 4.80 -3.32 7.13
CA ARG A 120 5.41 -2.58 5.99
C ARG A 120 4.66 -2.73 4.67
N SER A 121 3.47 -3.33 4.66
CA SER A 121 2.69 -3.51 3.44
C SER A 121 2.10 -2.18 2.97
N SER A 122 1.59 -2.18 1.74
CA SER A 122 1.00 -1.01 1.10
C SER A 122 -0.16 -0.45 1.92
N CYS A 123 -0.12 0.86 2.18
CA CYS A 123 -1.28 1.61 2.66
C CYS A 123 -2.38 1.62 1.59
N LEU A 124 -3.64 1.44 2.01
CA LEU A 124 -4.81 1.58 1.15
C LEU A 124 -5.54 2.90 1.43
N PHE A 125 -5.73 3.72 0.40
CA PHE A 125 -6.71 4.80 0.45
C PHE A 125 -8.09 4.28 0.00
N PHE A 126 -9.05 4.28 0.91
CA PHE A 126 -10.40 3.79 0.67
C PHE A 126 -11.41 4.61 1.47
N ASN A 127 -12.59 4.90 0.91
CA ASN A 127 -13.67 5.61 1.60
C ASN A 127 -13.23 6.91 2.34
N GLY A 128 -12.31 7.68 1.75
CA GLY A 128 -11.81 8.94 2.33
C GLY A 128 -10.76 8.78 3.43
N ALA A 129 -10.32 7.56 3.72
CA ALA A 129 -9.35 7.27 4.77
C ALA A 129 -8.15 6.44 4.27
N LEU A 130 -7.00 6.64 4.93
CA LEU A 130 -5.79 5.84 4.74
C LEU A 130 -5.76 4.70 5.76
N HIS A 131 -5.52 3.48 5.30
CA HIS A 131 -5.58 2.27 6.12
C HIS A 131 -4.21 1.59 6.20
N PHE A 132 -3.82 1.22 7.41
CA PHE A 132 -2.56 0.54 7.71
C PHE A 132 -2.84 -0.63 8.64
N ILE A 133 -2.15 -1.76 8.45
CA ILE A 133 -2.12 -2.82 9.47
C ILE A 133 -1.05 -2.44 10.49
N VAL A 134 -1.43 -2.37 11.75
CA VAL A 134 -0.56 -2.05 12.87
C VAL A 134 -0.77 -3.06 13.99
N ALA A 135 0.13 -3.08 14.97
CA ALA A 135 -0.08 -3.83 16.20
C ALA A 135 0.15 -2.94 17.43
N CYS A 136 -0.62 -3.23 18.46
CA CYS A 136 -0.24 -2.93 19.83
C CYS A 136 0.20 -4.24 20.52
N TRP A 137 0.65 -4.16 21.77
CA TRP A 137 1.09 -5.32 22.53
C TRP A 137 0.05 -6.45 22.65
N ALA A 138 -1.23 -6.14 22.50
CA ALA A 138 -2.32 -7.09 22.69
C ALA A 138 -2.78 -7.77 21.39
N TYR A 139 -2.84 -7.04 20.27
CA TYR A 139 -3.38 -7.56 19.01
C TYR A 139 -3.04 -6.67 17.80
N TYR A 140 -3.34 -7.17 16.61
CA TYR A 140 -3.24 -6.44 15.34
C TYR A 140 -4.59 -5.86 14.95
N PHE A 141 -4.58 -4.68 14.34
CA PHE A 141 -5.79 -4.02 13.84
C PHE A 141 -5.47 -3.13 12.64
N ILE A 142 -6.52 -2.64 11.98
CA ILE A 142 -6.39 -1.65 10.91
C ILE A 142 -6.50 -0.26 11.55
N LEU A 143 -5.42 0.51 11.48
CA LEU A 143 -5.41 1.93 11.79
C LEU A 143 -5.91 2.70 10.56
N SER A 144 -7.08 3.32 10.70
CA SER A 144 -7.67 4.19 9.68
C SER A 144 -7.42 5.66 10.04
N PHE A 145 -6.89 6.45 9.11
CA PHE A 145 -6.77 7.89 9.22
C PHE A 145 -7.73 8.56 8.23
N ASP A 146 -8.80 9.17 8.73
CA ASP A 146 -9.74 9.92 7.91
C ASP A 146 -9.11 11.23 7.47
N VAL A 147 -9.01 11.44 6.17
CA VAL A 147 -8.22 12.55 5.61
C VAL A 147 -8.96 13.89 5.71
N ASN A 148 -10.28 13.84 5.93
CA ASN A 148 -11.15 15.01 6.02
C ASN A 148 -11.08 15.66 7.39
N ASP A 149 -11.33 14.87 8.45
CA ASP A 149 -11.30 15.35 9.84
C ASP A 149 -9.97 15.06 10.57
N GLU A 150 -9.05 14.35 9.91
CA GLU A 150 -7.72 13.98 10.40
C GLU A 150 -7.73 13.19 11.70
N ARG A 151 -8.75 12.34 11.87
CA ARG A 151 -8.88 11.47 13.03
C ARG A 151 -8.45 10.05 12.73
N PHE A 152 -7.83 9.45 13.74
CA PHE A 152 -7.51 8.03 13.73
C PHE A 152 -8.68 7.22 14.31
N ARG A 153 -8.98 6.09 13.68
CA ARG A 153 -10.01 5.15 14.09
C ARG A 153 -9.45 3.73 14.03
N GLU A 154 -9.90 2.89 14.95
CA GLU A 154 -9.64 1.45 14.92
C GLU A 154 -10.68 0.76 14.05
N ILE A 155 -10.22 -0.18 13.23
CA ILE A 155 -11.07 -1.18 12.59
C ILE A 155 -10.45 -2.55 12.90
N MET A 156 -11.23 -3.43 13.52
CA MET A 156 -10.72 -4.77 13.86
C MET A 156 -10.49 -5.61 12.59
N LEU A 157 -9.38 -6.34 12.60
CA LEU A 157 -9.10 -7.36 11.61
C LEU A 157 -10.10 -8.52 11.72
N PRO A 158 -10.19 -9.39 10.69
CA PRO A 158 -11.09 -10.54 10.72
C PRO A 158 -10.88 -11.46 11.95
N PRO A 159 -11.92 -12.16 12.40
CA PRO A 159 -11.79 -13.13 13.49
C PRO A 159 -10.76 -14.21 13.13
N ASN A 160 -9.99 -14.66 14.14
CA ASN A 160 -8.91 -15.64 14.00
C ASN A 160 -7.74 -15.19 13.11
N TYR A 161 -7.56 -13.89 12.88
CA TYR A 161 -6.41 -13.34 12.15
C TYR A 161 -5.06 -13.92 12.61
N LEU A 162 -4.86 -14.08 13.92
CA LEU A 162 -3.62 -14.63 14.49
C LEU A 162 -3.39 -16.12 14.18
N ASP A 163 -4.45 -16.87 13.88
CA ASP A 163 -4.34 -18.28 13.49
C ASP A 163 -3.96 -18.42 12.00
N GLU A 164 -4.03 -17.31 11.24
CA GLU A 164 -3.70 -17.30 9.82
C GLU A 164 -2.17 -17.23 9.63
N VAL A 165 -1.57 -18.38 9.28
CA VAL A 165 -0.16 -18.38 8.85
C VAL A 165 -0.05 -17.77 7.45
N GLY A 166 0.45 -16.54 7.38
CA GLY A 166 0.76 -15.81 6.15
C GLY A 166 2.22 -15.37 6.10
N TYR A 167 2.76 -15.20 4.89
CA TYR A 167 4.07 -14.56 4.67
C TYR A 167 3.95 -13.20 3.98
N SER A 168 2.77 -12.86 3.45
CA SER A 168 2.51 -11.58 2.81
C SER A 168 1.04 -11.19 2.99
N GLU A 169 0.80 -9.95 3.38
CA GLU A 169 -0.53 -9.44 3.74
C GLU A 169 -0.77 -8.05 3.18
N HIS A 170 -1.93 -7.84 2.58
CA HIS A 170 -2.24 -6.61 1.85
C HIS A 170 -3.69 -6.18 2.07
N LEU A 171 -3.86 -4.91 2.44
CA LEU A 171 -5.15 -4.24 2.35
C LEU A 171 -5.36 -3.79 0.91
N VAL A 172 -6.52 -4.13 0.36
CA VAL A 172 -6.89 -3.83 -1.03
C VAL A 172 -8.37 -3.47 -1.13
N MET A 173 -8.75 -2.92 -2.27
CA MET A 173 -10.15 -2.77 -2.63
C MET A 173 -10.54 -3.89 -3.60
N ILE A 174 -11.58 -4.65 -3.26
CA ILE A 174 -12.17 -5.68 -4.13
C ILE A 174 -13.63 -5.32 -4.33
N LYS A 175 -14.01 -5.05 -5.58
CA LYS A 175 -15.41 -4.77 -5.99
C LYS A 175 -16.10 -3.72 -5.10
N GLY A 176 -15.36 -2.68 -4.71
CA GLY A 176 -15.86 -1.57 -3.89
C GLY A 176 -15.86 -1.82 -2.39
N SER A 177 -15.36 -2.96 -1.91
CA SER A 177 -15.24 -3.27 -0.49
C SER A 177 -13.78 -3.27 -0.03
N LEU A 178 -13.56 -2.90 1.24
CA LEU A 178 -12.28 -3.12 1.92
C LEU A 178 -12.04 -4.62 2.04
N ALA A 179 -10.86 -5.07 1.64
CA ALA A 179 -10.48 -6.46 1.69
C ALA A 179 -9.06 -6.63 2.23
N LEU A 180 -8.82 -7.76 2.88
CA LEU A 180 -7.52 -8.22 3.34
C LEU A 180 -7.17 -9.49 2.57
N ILE A 181 -6.03 -9.46 1.87
CA ILE A 181 -5.46 -10.63 1.21
C ILE A 181 -4.28 -11.12 2.04
N ILE A 182 -4.29 -12.42 2.36
CA ILE A 182 -3.19 -13.10 3.05
C ILE A 182 -2.70 -14.23 2.15
N PHE A 183 -1.44 -14.16 1.73
CA PHE A 183 -0.76 -15.26 1.06
C PHE A 183 -0.03 -16.10 2.09
N GLY A 184 -0.31 -17.40 2.09
CA GLY A 184 0.22 -18.37 3.04
C GLY A 184 0.55 -19.72 2.40
N LYS A 185 0.80 -20.70 3.26
CA LYS A 185 1.04 -22.11 2.89
C LYS A 185 -0.21 -22.94 3.17
N ASP A 186 -0.51 -23.87 2.27
CA ASP A 186 -1.67 -24.76 2.40
C ASP A 186 -1.38 -25.98 3.31
N ASP A 187 -0.11 -26.43 3.42
CA ASP A 187 0.26 -27.61 4.22
C ASP A 187 1.71 -27.63 4.78
N TYR A 188 2.03 -28.68 5.54
CA TYR A 188 3.33 -28.92 6.20
C TYR A 188 4.50 -29.10 5.20
N TYR A 189 4.21 -29.47 3.94
CA TYR A 189 5.23 -29.69 2.91
C TYR A 189 5.51 -28.43 2.09
N GLY A 190 4.62 -27.43 2.11
CA GLY A 190 4.85 -26.09 1.57
C GLY A 190 4.98 -26.03 0.05
N ILE A 191 4.35 -26.98 -0.65
CA ILE A 191 4.45 -27.11 -2.11
C ILE A 191 3.42 -26.21 -2.82
N THR A 192 2.24 -26.02 -2.25
CA THR A 192 1.18 -25.15 -2.77
C THR A 192 0.97 -23.92 -1.89
N GLY A 193 0.70 -22.79 -2.53
CA GLY A 193 0.30 -21.57 -1.87
C GLY A 193 -1.21 -21.55 -1.60
N VAL A 194 -1.61 -20.78 -0.60
CA VAL A 194 -3.03 -20.44 -0.39
C VAL A 194 -3.16 -18.93 -0.36
N CYS A 195 -4.16 -18.41 -1.07
CA CYS A 195 -4.60 -17.03 -0.98
C CYS A 195 -5.90 -17.01 -0.19
N LYS A 196 -5.86 -16.34 0.97
CA LYS A 196 -7.02 -16.15 1.83
C LYS A 196 -7.50 -14.73 1.62
N ILE A 197 -8.75 -14.60 1.19
CA ILE A 197 -9.36 -13.32 0.84
C ILE A 197 -10.47 -13.06 1.85
N TRP A 198 -10.27 -12.03 2.66
CA TRP A 198 -11.28 -11.52 3.56
C TRP A 198 -11.88 -10.26 2.97
N VAL A 199 -13.21 -10.19 2.88
CA VAL A 199 -13.94 -9.02 2.37
C VAL A 199 -14.88 -8.51 3.46
N MET A 200 -14.72 -7.24 3.84
CA MET A 200 -15.60 -6.54 4.77
C MET A 200 -16.83 -6.06 4.01
N ARG A 201 -17.96 -6.74 4.21
CA ARG A 201 -19.20 -6.46 3.46
C ARG A 201 -19.81 -5.12 3.85
N GLU A 202 -19.62 -4.70 5.09
CA GLU A 202 -20.06 -3.41 5.60
C GLU A 202 -18.87 -2.72 6.28
N TYR A 203 -18.48 -1.56 5.75
CA TYR A 203 -17.27 -0.86 6.16
C TYR A 203 -17.31 -0.49 7.65
N GLY A 204 -16.27 -0.88 8.40
CA GLY A 204 -16.16 -0.68 9.85
C GLY A 204 -16.89 -1.71 10.71
N VAL A 205 -17.65 -2.65 10.12
CA VAL A 205 -18.40 -3.66 10.88
C VAL A 205 -17.65 -4.99 10.87
N VAL A 206 -17.16 -5.39 12.04
CA VAL A 206 -16.26 -6.55 12.22
C VAL A 206 -16.96 -7.87 11.85
N GLU A 207 -18.22 -8.01 12.21
CA GLU A 207 -19.03 -9.20 11.94
C GLU A 207 -19.33 -9.38 10.44
N SER A 208 -19.08 -8.35 9.63
CA SER A 208 -19.33 -8.37 8.18
C SER A 208 -18.17 -8.97 7.37
N TRP A 209 -17.05 -9.31 8.01
CA TRP A 209 -15.94 -9.98 7.35
C TRP A 209 -16.36 -11.38 6.84
N THR A 210 -16.15 -11.62 5.55
CA THR A 210 -16.40 -12.91 4.91
C THR A 210 -15.12 -13.46 4.29
N LYS A 211 -14.83 -14.74 4.51
CA LYS A 211 -13.61 -15.41 4.03
C LYS A 211 -13.88 -16.24 2.79
N THR A 212 -12.92 -16.23 1.86
CA THR A 212 -12.78 -17.24 0.80
C THR A 212 -11.32 -17.68 0.75
N CYS A 213 -11.07 -18.98 0.61
CA CYS A 213 -9.73 -19.53 0.42
C CYS A 213 -9.62 -20.07 -0.99
N VAL A 214 -8.55 -19.73 -1.69
CA VAL A 214 -8.25 -20.24 -3.02
C VAL A 214 -6.83 -20.77 -3.06
N THR A 215 -6.66 -21.95 -3.62
CA THR A 215 -5.33 -22.52 -3.87
C THR A 215 -4.66 -21.71 -4.98
N THR A 216 -3.36 -21.44 -4.81
CA THR A 216 -2.53 -20.69 -5.75
C THR A 216 -1.15 -21.31 -5.83
N ASP A 217 -0.40 -21.01 -6.88
CA ASP A 217 1.05 -21.15 -6.85
C ASP A 217 1.68 -20.27 -5.76
N TRP A 218 2.94 -20.56 -5.42
CA TRP A 218 3.71 -19.72 -4.50
C TRP A 218 3.84 -18.28 -5.02
N VAL A 219 3.17 -17.35 -4.35
CA VAL A 219 3.20 -15.92 -4.68
C VAL A 219 4.47 -15.30 -4.09
N ARG A 220 5.31 -14.76 -4.95
CA ARG A 220 6.54 -14.06 -4.57
C ARG A 220 6.28 -12.59 -4.28
N GLU A 221 5.46 -11.95 -5.11
CA GLU A 221 5.12 -10.54 -5.00
C GLU A 221 3.64 -10.34 -5.34
N PHE A 222 3.00 -9.41 -4.66
CA PHE A 222 1.65 -8.96 -4.94
C PHE A 222 1.69 -7.48 -5.32
N TYR A 223 1.01 -7.15 -6.42
CA TYR A 223 1.06 -5.81 -6.99
C TYR A 223 -0.26 -5.04 -6.88
N GLY A 224 -1.34 -5.69 -6.44
CA GLY A 224 -2.64 -5.04 -6.29
C GLY A 224 -3.77 -5.84 -6.91
N CYS A 225 -4.96 -5.27 -6.76
CA CYS A 225 -6.19 -5.73 -7.38
C CYS A 225 -6.49 -4.80 -8.57
N ILE A 226 -6.82 -5.37 -9.73
CA ILE A 226 -7.29 -4.61 -10.88
C ILE A 226 -8.82 -4.44 -10.84
N ASP A 227 -9.36 -3.53 -11.64
CA ASP A 227 -10.76 -3.07 -11.53
C ASP A 227 -11.83 -4.17 -11.61
N ASN A 228 -11.54 -5.28 -12.31
CA ASN A 228 -12.46 -6.41 -12.43
C ASN A 228 -12.43 -7.36 -11.20
N GLY A 229 -11.57 -7.10 -10.21
CA GLY A 229 -11.38 -7.92 -9.02
C GLY A 229 -10.27 -8.97 -9.14
N GLU A 230 -9.58 -9.06 -10.28
CA GLU A 230 -8.45 -9.96 -10.43
C GLU A 230 -7.22 -9.45 -9.66
N LEU A 231 -6.41 -10.39 -9.18
CA LEU A 231 -5.20 -10.15 -8.43
C LEU A 231 -3.99 -10.17 -9.37
N LEU A 232 -3.21 -9.10 -9.33
CA LEU A 232 -1.96 -9.04 -10.07
C LEU A 232 -0.83 -9.58 -9.18
N ILE A 233 -0.36 -10.79 -9.47
CA ILE A 233 0.61 -11.52 -8.64
C ILE A 233 1.81 -12.00 -9.47
N LYS A 234 2.99 -12.03 -8.83
CA LYS A 234 4.18 -12.71 -9.34
C LYS A 234 4.30 -14.08 -8.72
N THR A 235 4.24 -15.13 -9.52
CA THR A 235 4.59 -16.49 -9.12
C THR A 235 5.94 -16.86 -9.74
N THR A 236 5.97 -17.82 -10.66
CA THR A 236 7.09 -17.98 -11.62
C THR A 236 7.01 -16.96 -12.75
N ARG A 237 5.80 -16.48 -13.07
CA ARG A 237 5.50 -15.47 -14.08
C ARG A 237 4.60 -14.40 -13.48
N LEU A 238 4.47 -13.27 -14.17
CA LEU A 238 3.45 -12.29 -13.80
C LEU A 238 2.11 -12.80 -14.32
N VAL A 239 1.12 -12.92 -13.45
CA VAL A 239 -0.22 -13.38 -13.82
C VAL A 239 -1.28 -12.44 -13.27
N SER A 240 -2.35 -12.28 -14.04
CA SER A 240 -3.63 -11.79 -13.52
C SER A 240 -4.46 -12.99 -13.11
N PHE A 241 -4.85 -13.06 -11.85
CA PHE A 241 -5.52 -14.21 -11.25
C PHE A 241 -6.94 -13.83 -10.81
N ASP A 242 -7.95 -14.50 -11.36
CA ASP A 242 -9.33 -14.34 -10.93
C ASP A 242 -9.63 -15.29 -9.76
N PRO A 243 -9.80 -14.78 -8.52
CA PRO A 243 -10.09 -15.64 -7.39
C PRO A 243 -11.47 -16.31 -7.43
N GLU A 244 -12.41 -15.84 -8.25
CA GLU A 244 -13.75 -16.43 -8.35
C GLU A 244 -13.79 -17.60 -9.35
N SER A 245 -13.18 -17.43 -10.53
CA SER A 245 -13.12 -18.49 -11.54
C SER A 245 -11.88 -19.37 -11.48
N LEU A 246 -10.90 -19.01 -10.64
CA LEU A 246 -9.57 -19.64 -10.53
C LEU A 246 -8.78 -19.64 -11.86
N LYS A 247 -9.14 -18.74 -12.78
CA LYS A 247 -8.44 -18.59 -14.05
C LYS A 247 -7.25 -17.66 -13.87
N GLU A 248 -6.16 -18.05 -14.50
CA GLU A 248 -4.94 -17.25 -14.54
C GLU A 248 -4.60 -16.87 -15.97
N ASN A 249 -4.28 -15.60 -16.17
CA ASN A 249 -3.81 -15.07 -17.44
C ASN A 249 -2.34 -14.69 -17.28
N VAL A 250 -1.46 -15.44 -17.96
CA VAL A 250 -0.03 -15.13 -17.98
C VAL A 250 0.21 -13.87 -18.78
N LEU A 251 0.76 -12.85 -18.12
CA LEU A 251 1.14 -11.60 -18.78
C LEU A 251 2.53 -11.75 -19.40
N ALA A 252 2.74 -11.19 -20.60
CA ALA A 252 4.01 -11.27 -21.34
C ALA A 252 5.16 -10.46 -20.71
N ILE A 253 5.01 -9.99 -19.47
CA ILE A 253 5.96 -9.12 -18.77
C ILE A 253 6.89 -10.00 -17.91
N GLU A 254 8.16 -10.08 -18.29
CA GLU A 254 9.13 -10.95 -17.62
C GLU A 254 9.58 -10.43 -16.24
N ASP A 255 9.71 -9.12 -16.06
CA ASP A 255 10.10 -8.48 -14.78
C ASP A 255 9.30 -7.19 -14.53
N ALA A 256 8.64 -7.12 -13.39
CA ALA A 256 7.60 -6.14 -13.06
C ALA A 256 7.91 -5.33 -11.80
N LYS A 257 9.20 -5.19 -11.45
CA LYS A 257 9.66 -4.45 -10.26
C LYS A 257 9.12 -3.03 -10.14
N TRP A 258 8.73 -2.40 -11.25
CA TRP A 258 8.15 -1.06 -11.28
C TRP A 258 6.64 -1.02 -10.92
N VAL A 259 5.92 -2.14 -10.97
CA VAL A 259 4.47 -2.21 -10.66
C VAL A 259 4.21 -2.01 -9.16
N GLY A 260 5.17 -2.35 -8.30
CA GLY A 260 5.06 -2.09 -6.86
C GLY A 260 4.84 -0.60 -6.50
N TYR A 261 5.12 0.32 -7.43
CA TYR A 261 4.93 1.77 -7.25
C TYR A 261 3.61 2.31 -7.84
N THR A 262 2.82 1.50 -8.54
CA THR A 262 1.64 1.98 -9.29
C THR A 262 0.29 1.62 -8.66
N ALA A 263 0.25 0.76 -7.64
CA ALA A 263 -0.98 0.17 -7.10
C ALA A 263 -1.96 1.17 -6.45
N ASN A 264 -1.53 2.41 -6.17
CA ASN A 264 -2.36 3.46 -5.57
C ASN A 264 -2.63 4.61 -6.56
N SER A 265 -2.81 4.31 -7.85
CA SER A 265 -3.15 5.35 -8.83
C SER A 265 -4.55 5.94 -8.53
N MET A 266 -4.58 7.11 -7.90
CA MET A 266 -5.81 7.87 -7.67
C MET A 266 -6.00 8.93 -8.76
N GLU A 267 -7.17 8.94 -9.40
CA GLU A 267 -7.59 10.02 -10.30
C GLU A 267 -7.72 11.34 -9.53
N SER A 268 -7.12 12.41 -10.04
CA SER A 268 -7.33 13.77 -9.55
C SER A 268 -7.22 14.73 -10.73
N LEU A 269 -8.06 15.77 -10.79
CA LEU A 269 -8.05 16.75 -11.88
C LEU A 269 -7.24 18.02 -11.54
N VAL A 270 -6.44 17.99 -10.46
CA VAL A 270 -5.61 19.15 -10.10
C VAL A 270 -4.57 19.39 -11.18
N LEU A 271 -4.72 20.51 -11.90
CA LEU A 271 -3.70 21.09 -12.73
C LEU A 271 -2.59 21.59 -11.80
N LEU A 272 -1.40 21.00 -11.90
CA LEU A 272 -0.17 21.54 -11.29
C LEU A 272 0.28 22.77 -12.09
N ASP A 273 -0.57 23.79 -12.17
CA ASP A 273 -0.20 25.07 -12.76
C ASP A 273 -0.09 26.08 -11.62
N GLU A 274 1.09 26.72 -11.57
CA GLU A 274 1.48 27.80 -10.66
C GLU A 274 1.79 27.41 -9.20
N ILE A 275 2.90 26.70 -9.00
CA ILE A 275 3.79 27.03 -7.87
C ILE A 275 5.05 27.62 -8.50
N SER A 276 5.16 28.94 -8.44
CA SER A 276 6.34 29.68 -8.86
C SER A 276 7.58 29.18 -8.11
N LEU A 277 8.59 28.79 -8.89
CA LEU A 277 9.94 28.37 -8.51
C LEU A 277 10.60 29.26 -7.46
#